data_AF-W1Y8U1-F1
#
_entry.id   AF-W1Y8U1-F1
#
_cell.length_a   1.000
_cell.length_b   1.000
_cell.length_c   1.000
_cell.angle_alpha   90.00
_cell.angle_beta   90.00
_cell.angle_gamma   90.00
#
_symmetry.space_group_name_H-M   'P 1'
#
loop_
_entity.id
_entity.type
_entity.pdbx_description
1 polymer ?
#
loop_
_entity_poly.entity_id
_entity_poly.type
_entity_poly.pdbx_seq_one_letter_code
_entity_poly.pdbx_strand_id
1 'polypeptide(L)' 'VGGSEFVYKKTIDEIRLNDLCSRDVKVEIGIMDYGFDIDGIIGIDFLRQIGAIIDLEKMKVYSRSDNEK' A
#
# COMPACT_ATOMS: atom_id res chain seq x y z
N VAL A 1 8.51 -18.30 13.61
CA VAL A 1 7.43 -17.49 13.00
C VAL A 1 6.32 -18.45 12.63
N GLY A 2 5.23 -18.45 13.39
CA GLY A 2 4.19 -19.47 13.30
C GLY A 2 3.09 -19.12 14.29
N GLY A 3 2.00 -18.60 13.75
CA GLY A 3 0.79 -18.19 14.45
C GLY A 3 -0.30 -18.01 13.41
N SER A 4 -1.55 -18.28 13.79
CA SER A 4 -2.70 -18.06 12.92
C SER A 4 -3.43 -16.82 13.41
N GLU A 5 -3.55 -15.82 12.55
CA GLU A 5 -4.30 -14.60 12.84
C GLU A 5 -5.54 -14.54 11.95
N PHE A 6 -6.65 -14.09 12.53
CA PHE A 6 -7.86 -13.84 11.76
C PHE A 6 -7.73 -12.48 11.08
N VAL A 7 -7.81 -12.49 9.75
CA VAL A 7 -7.80 -11.28 8.92
C VAL A 7 -9.11 -11.15 8.16
N TYR A 8 -9.62 -9.93 8.05
CA TYR A 8 -10.71 -9.60 7.15
C TYR A 8 -10.14 -9.21 5.79
N LYS A 9 -10.57 -9.87 4.73
CA LYS A 9 -10.16 -9.53 3.36
C LYS A 9 -11.23 -8.67 2.71
N LYS A 10 -10.85 -7.52 2.16
CA LYS A 10 -11.74 -6.62 1.43
C LYS A 10 -11.09 -6.20 0.11
N THR A 11 -11.90 -6.08 -0.93
CA THR A 11 -11.51 -5.31 -2.11
C THR A 11 -12.00 -3.89 -1.90
N ILE A 12 -11.10 -2.92 -2.04
CA ILE A 12 -11.44 -1.50 -2.01
C ILE A 12 -11.27 -0.90 -3.40
N ASP A 13 -12.11 0.09 -3.70
CA ASP A 13 -12.27 0.58 -5.07
C ASP A 13 -11.02 1.26 -5.60
N GLU A 14 -10.33 2.03 -4.75
CA GLU A 14 -9.15 2.79 -5.14
C GLU A 14 -8.19 3.02 -3.96
N ILE A 15 -6.89 2.91 -4.22
CA ILE A 15 -5.83 3.48 -3.37
C ILE A 15 -5.02 4.44 -4.23
N ARG A 16 -4.73 5.63 -3.67
CA ARG A 16 -3.96 6.67 -4.33
C ARG A 16 -2.74 7.06 -3.50
N LEU A 17 -1.60 7.16 -4.19
CA LEU A 17 -0.33 7.67 -3.69
C LEU A 17 0.11 8.83 -4.58
N ASN A 18 -0.18 10.07 -4.20
CA ASN A 18 -0.05 11.25 -5.07
C ASN A 18 -0.78 11.04 -6.42
N ASP A 19 -0.05 11.09 -7.53
CA ASP A 19 -0.59 10.89 -8.88
C ASP A 19 -0.65 9.41 -9.29
N LEU A 20 -0.12 8.52 -8.45
CA LEU A 20 -0.17 7.07 -8.66
C LEU A 20 -1.48 6.52 -8.11
N CYS A 21 -2.25 5.84 -8.95
CA CYS A 21 -3.54 5.28 -8.59
C CYS A 21 -3.60 3.80 -8.93
N SER A 22 -4.18 3.00 -8.01
CA SER A 22 -4.58 1.63 -8.27
C SER A 22 -6.04 1.43 -7.93
N ARG A 23 -6.74 0.66 -8.76
CA ARG A 23 -8.15 0.26 -8.55
C ARG A 23 -8.26 -1.21 -8.20
N ASP A 24 -9.37 -1.55 -7.55
CA ASP A 24 -9.72 -2.93 -7.17
C ASP A 24 -8.64 -3.58 -6.29
N VAL A 25 -8.15 -2.85 -5.29
CA VAL A 25 -7.03 -3.28 -4.45
C VAL A 25 -7.52 -4.22 -3.35
N LYS A 26 -6.86 -5.37 -3.21
CA LYS A 26 -7.14 -6.32 -2.11
C LYS A 26 -6.36 -5.89 -0.87
N VAL A 27 -7.07 -5.72 0.24
CA VAL A 27 -6.49 -5.39 1.53
C VAL A 27 -6.85 -6.46 2.55
N GLU A 28 -5.91 -6.71 3.46
CA GLU A 28 -6.10 -7.60 4.61
C GLU A 28 -6.05 -6.74 5.87
N ILE A 29 -7.12 -6.81 6.67
CA ILE A 29 -7.26 -6.02 7.88
C ILE A 29 -7.23 -7.00 9.06
N GLY A 30 -6.18 -6.92 9.87
CA GLY A 30 -6.02 -7.75 11.07
C GLY A 30 -6.95 -7.35 12.21
N ILE A 31 -6.67 -7.86 13.41
CA ILE A 31 -7.42 -7.55 14.63
C ILE A 31 -7.32 -6.04 14.89
N MET A 32 -8.37 -5.31 14.55
CA MET A 32 -8.46 -3.86 14.72
C MET A 32 -8.67 -3.55 16.20
N ASP A 33 -7.68 -3.00 16.89
CA ASP A 33 -7.93 -2.32 18.16
C ASP A 33 -8.59 -0.98 17.84
N TYR A 34 -9.90 -0.90 18.05
CA TYR A 34 -10.79 0.21 17.66
C TYR A 34 -10.57 1.49 18.50
N GLY A 35 -9.33 1.94 18.65
CA GLY A 35 -8.93 3.13 19.41
C GLY A 35 -7.70 3.88 18.91
N PHE A 36 -7.07 3.45 17.80
CA PHE A 36 -5.82 4.03 17.28
C PHE A 36 -5.82 4.23 15.76
N ASP A 37 -4.89 5.05 15.28
CA ASP A 37 -4.57 5.21 13.86
C ASP A 37 -4.06 3.87 13.28
N ILE A 38 -4.52 3.54 12.07
CA ILE A 38 -4.15 2.30 11.39
C ILE A 38 -2.82 2.51 10.67
N ASP A 39 -1.75 1.89 11.16
CA ASP A 39 -0.47 1.79 10.45
C ASP A 39 -0.54 0.69 9.38
N GLY A 40 -1.07 1.06 8.21
CA GLY A 40 -1.17 0.17 7.06
C GLY A 40 0.20 -0.17 6.45
N ILE A 41 0.43 -1.44 6.11
CA ILE A 41 1.61 -1.87 5.35
C ILE A 41 1.28 -1.85 3.86
N ILE A 42 2.12 -1.16 3.07
CA ILE A 42 2.03 -1.19 1.62
C ILE A 42 2.80 -2.40 1.08
N GLY A 43 2.08 -3.30 0.42
CA GLY A 43 2.65 -4.46 -0.25
C GLY A 43 3.35 -4.14 -1.57
N ILE A 44 4.26 -5.02 -1.96
CA ILE A 44 4.98 -4.93 -3.24
C ILE A 44 4.08 -5.14 -4.46
N ASP A 45 2.95 -5.83 -4.29
CA ASP A 45 1.92 -6.03 -5.31
C ASP A 45 1.29 -4.70 -5.74
N PHE A 46 0.88 -3.87 -4.77
CA PHE A 46 0.39 -2.52 -5.02
C PHE A 46 1.46 -1.64 -5.67
N LEU A 47 2.68 -1.62 -5.11
CA LEU A 47 3.80 -0.82 -5.62
C LEU A 47 4.14 -1.16 -7.09
N ARG A 48 4.08 -2.45 -7.45
CA ARG A 48 4.27 -2.90 -8.84
C ARG A 48 3.14 -2.46 -9.75
N GLN A 49 1.89 -2.49 -9.29
CA GLN A 49 0.72 -2.11 -10.08
C GLN A 49 0.76 -0.63 -10.46
N ILE A 50 1.23 0.22 -9.55
CA ILE A 50 1.38 1.66 -9.80
C ILE A 50 2.73 2.05 -10.43
N GLY A 51 3.64 1.10 -10.64
CA GLY A 51 4.97 1.39 -11.20
C GLY A 51 5.82 2.32 -10.33
N ALA A 52 5.72 2.19 -9.01
CA ALA A 52 6.45 3.03 -8.07
C ALA A 52 7.97 2.81 -8.14
N ILE A 53 8.73 3.90 -8.04
CA ILE A 53 10.19 3.87 -7.84
C ILE A 53 10.46 4.25 -6.38
N ILE A 54 11.13 3.37 -5.64
CA ILE A 54 11.47 3.60 -4.24
C ILE A 54 12.93 4.01 -4.14
N ASP A 55 13.17 5.22 -3.67
CA ASP A 55 14.48 5.75 -3.31
C ASP A 55 14.63 5.65 -1.79
N LEU A 56 15.40 4.65 -1.35
CA LEU A 56 15.65 4.37 0.05
C LEU A 56 16.63 5.34 0.69
N GLU A 57 17.51 5.97 -0.09
CA GLU A 57 18.46 6.97 0.43
C GLU A 57 17.72 8.24 0.82
N LYS A 58 16.79 8.68 -0.04
CA LYS A 58 15.96 9.87 0.22
C LYS A 58 14.70 9.57 1.03
N MET A 59 14.40 8.30 1.29
CA MET A 59 13.14 7.83 1.87
C MET A 59 11.91 8.39 1.11
N LYS A 60 11.94 8.26 -0.23
CA LYS A 60 10.89 8.79 -1.12
C LYS A 60 10.36 7.74 -2.08
N VAL A 61 9.11 7.91 -2.48
CA VAL A 61 8.47 7.16 -3.55
C VAL A 61 8.16 8.12 -4.69
N TYR A 62 8.54 7.74 -5.91
CA TYR A 62 8.34 8.51 -7.12
C TYR A 62 7.42 7.77 -8.09
N SER A 63 6.67 8.53 -8.88
CA SER A 63 6.06 8.00 -10.09
C SER A 63 7.11 7.92 -11.21
N ARG A 64 6.88 7.04 -12.18
CA ARG A 64 7.66 7.01 -13.43
C ARG A 64 7.65 8.40 -14.12
N SER A 65 6.52 9.09 -14.04
CA SER A 65 6.29 10.42 -14.64
C SER A 65 7.08 11.54 -13.96
N ASP A 66 7.52 11.38 -12.70
CA ASP A 66 8.35 12.36 -11.99
C ASP A 66 9.82 12.35 -12.46
N ASN A 67 10.28 11.27 -13.08
CA ASN A 67 11.66 11.14 -13.58
C ASN A 67 11.85 11.68 -15.02
N GLU A 68 10.79 12.18 -15.65
CA GLU A 68 10.83 12.78 -17.00
C GLU A 68 10.75 14.31 -16.98
N LYS A 69 10.80 14.93 -15.79
CA LYS A 69 10.84 16.39 -15.57
C LYS A 69 12.14 16.81 -14.92
#